data_AF-A0A7H1Q3M0-F1
#
_entry.id   AF-A0A7H1Q3M0-F1
#
_cell.length_a   1.000
_cell.length_b   1.000
_cell.length_c   1.000
_cell.angle_alpha   90.00
_cell.angle_beta   90.00
_cell.angle_gamma   90.00
#
_symmetry.space_group_name_H-M   'P 1'
#
loop_
_entity.id
_entity.type
_entity.pdbx_description
1 polymer ?
#
loop_
_entity_poly.entity_id
_entity_poly.type
_entity_poly.pdbx_seq_one_letter_code
_entity_poly.pdbx_strand_id
1 'polypeptide(L)'
;MTGKYLETPERYGGEPLYGNLPDDYRQAERPFTVTVRGPERHDCSGRSGSATRYVLDACSTEKAWAAALAWHMAGEETPDCYVVADESYEGLPQGQHELGHVDLRPEHERRRGLDELADDATELLGRYDGLTGTYTRGDGRVPPEWQEAYDNTRRSFWRDGWGLVRQLASLDGR
;
A
#
# COMPACT_ATOMS: atom_id res chain seq x y z
N MET A 1 -27.89 -32.62 -17.08
CA MET A 1 -27.29 -31.28 -17.19
C MET A 1 -25.92 -31.37 -16.58
N THR A 2 -24.89 -31.38 -17.43
CA THR A 2 -23.49 -31.58 -17.05
C THR A 2 -22.90 -30.26 -16.56
N GLY A 3 -22.54 -30.18 -15.27
CA GLY A 3 -21.86 -29.04 -14.68
C GLY A 3 -20.48 -28.87 -15.31
N LYS A 4 -20.18 -27.66 -15.79
CA LYS A 4 -18.82 -27.29 -16.20
C LYS A 4 -17.98 -27.18 -14.93
N TYR A 5 -17.07 -28.13 -14.73
CA TYR A 5 -15.99 -27.98 -13.76
C TYR A 5 -15.12 -26.79 -14.20
N LEU A 6 -14.90 -25.84 -13.29
CA LEU A 6 -13.83 -24.84 -13.42
C LEU A 6 -12.52 -25.58 -13.18
N GLU A 7 -11.86 -26.02 -14.25
CA GLU A 7 -10.50 -26.53 -14.17
C GLU A 7 -9.56 -25.37 -13.85
N THR A 8 -8.86 -25.47 -12.72
CA THR A 8 -7.73 -24.59 -12.41
C THR A 8 -6.68 -24.80 -13.51
N PRO A 9 -6.23 -23.75 -14.23
CA PRO A 9 -5.26 -23.92 -15.30
C PRO A 9 -4.00 -24.61 -14.75
N GLU A 10 -3.53 -25.66 -15.43
CA GLU A 10 -2.36 -26.49 -15.04
C GLU A 10 -1.04 -25.72 -14.83
N ARG A 11 -0.99 -24.41 -15.15
CA ARG A 11 0.17 -23.54 -14.97
C ARG A 11 0.63 -23.35 -13.52
N TYR A 12 -0.20 -23.69 -12.53
CA TYR A 12 0.14 -23.51 -11.10
C TYR A 12 1.10 -24.57 -10.53
N GLY A 13 1.52 -25.56 -11.33
CA GLY A 13 2.28 -26.72 -10.84
C GLY A 13 3.80 -26.65 -10.91
N GLY A 14 4.44 -25.65 -11.54
CA GLY A 14 5.89 -25.81 -11.80
C GLY A 14 6.74 -24.60 -12.19
N GLU A 15 6.20 -23.39 -12.30
CA GLU A 15 7.00 -22.22 -12.65
C GLU A 15 7.11 -21.23 -11.48
N PRO A 16 8.29 -20.60 -11.26
CA PRO A 16 8.39 -19.51 -10.30
C PRO A 16 7.40 -18.40 -10.69
N LEU A 17 6.50 -18.03 -9.78
CA LEU A 17 5.51 -16.96 -9.94
C LEU A 17 6.10 -15.63 -10.47
N TYR A 18 7.40 -15.45 -10.30
CA TYR A 18 8.16 -14.25 -10.71
C TYR A 18 8.58 -14.25 -12.19
N GLY A 19 8.46 -15.37 -12.91
CA GLY A 19 8.96 -15.51 -14.29
C GLY A 19 8.00 -14.99 -15.37
N ASN A 20 6.72 -14.84 -15.05
CA ASN A 20 5.65 -14.46 -15.99
C ASN A 20 4.82 -13.29 -15.45
N LEU A 21 5.44 -12.35 -14.73
CA LEU A 21 4.81 -11.06 -14.48
C LEU A 21 4.69 -10.33 -15.83
N PRO A 22 3.46 -10.03 -16.31
CA PRO A 22 3.30 -9.16 -17.46
C PRO A 22 4.03 -7.84 -17.17
N ASP A 23 4.75 -7.33 -18.17
CA ASP A 23 5.47 -6.05 -18.12
C ASP A 23 4.47 -4.87 -18.16
N ASP A 24 3.50 -4.90 -17.24
CA ASP A 24 2.35 -4.02 -17.17
C ASP A 24 2.65 -2.88 -16.21
N TYR A 25 3.62 -2.04 -16.59
CA TYR A 25 3.81 -0.69 -16.05
C TYR A 25 2.60 0.25 -16.32
N ARG A 26 1.45 -0.28 -16.76
CA ARG A 26 0.26 0.48 -17.18
C ARG A 26 -1.09 -0.15 -16.79
N GLN A 27 -1.15 -1.10 -15.85
CA GLN A 27 -2.45 -1.48 -15.30
C GLN A 27 -2.93 -0.38 -14.34
N ALA A 28 -3.85 0.46 -14.82
CA ALA A 28 -4.54 1.43 -13.97
C ALA A 28 -5.20 0.71 -12.79
N GLU A 29 -5.09 1.30 -11.61
CA GLU A 29 -5.80 0.83 -10.42
C GLU A 29 -7.31 0.80 -10.66
N ARG A 30 -7.96 -0.27 -10.23
CA ARG A 30 -9.40 -0.47 -10.33
C ARG A 30 -9.95 -1.06 -9.04
N PRO A 31 -11.23 -0.81 -8.71
CA PRO A 31 -11.81 -1.28 -7.47
C PRO A 31 -12.03 -2.79 -7.49
N PHE A 32 -11.83 -3.41 -6.34
CA PHE A 32 -12.13 -4.80 -6.05
C PHE A 32 -12.90 -4.90 -4.74
N THR A 33 -13.83 -5.86 -4.70
CA THR A 33 -14.49 -6.33 -3.49
C THR A 33 -13.97 -7.74 -3.19
N VAL A 34 -13.24 -7.89 -2.09
CA VAL A 34 -12.60 -9.16 -1.70
C VAL A 34 -13.21 -9.66 -0.42
N THR A 35 -13.71 -10.90 -0.43
CA THR A 35 -14.29 -11.55 0.73
C THR A 35 -13.26 -12.48 1.39
N VAL A 36 -12.99 -12.28 2.68
CA VAL A 36 -12.03 -13.08 3.48
C VAL A 36 -12.76 -13.75 4.64
N ARG A 37 -12.40 -15.00 4.92
CA ARG A 37 -12.85 -15.75 6.10
C ARG A 37 -11.65 -16.17 6.95
N GLY A 38 -11.82 -16.14 8.27
CA GLY A 38 -10.83 -16.57 9.24
C GLY A 38 -10.75 -18.10 9.42
N PRO A 39 -10.18 -18.58 10.53
CA PRO A 39 -9.79 -19.98 10.74
C PRO A 39 -10.96 -20.96 10.94
N GLU A 40 -12.19 -20.47 11.02
CA GLU A 40 -13.41 -21.23 11.32
C GLU A 40 -13.82 -22.24 10.23
N ARG A 41 -12.96 -22.49 9.22
CA ARG A 41 -13.14 -23.55 8.22
C ARG A 41 -13.35 -24.95 8.84
N HIS A 42 -12.93 -25.13 10.08
CA HIS A 42 -13.03 -26.40 10.83
C HIS A 42 -14.22 -26.47 11.79
N ASP A 43 -14.92 -25.35 12.03
CA ASP A 43 -16.08 -25.36 12.91
C ASP A 43 -17.30 -25.89 12.15
N CYS A 44 -17.54 -27.20 12.32
CA CYS A 44 -18.72 -27.90 11.81
C CYS A 44 -20.05 -27.40 12.40
N SER A 45 -20.04 -26.34 13.20
CA SER A 45 -21.20 -25.80 13.92
C SER A 45 -21.91 -24.68 13.19
N GLY A 46 -21.95 -24.65 11.85
CA GLY A 46 -22.90 -23.85 11.04
C GLY A 46 -22.90 -22.32 11.21
N ARG A 47 -22.17 -21.77 12.19
CA ARG A 47 -21.75 -20.38 12.29
C ARG A 47 -20.37 -20.34 11.70
N SER A 48 -20.29 -20.26 10.37
CA SER A 48 -19.08 -19.70 9.76
C SER A 48 -18.87 -18.32 10.35
N GLY A 49 -17.68 -18.06 10.86
CA GLY A 49 -17.19 -16.73 11.19
C GLY A 49 -17.56 -15.80 10.06
N SER A 50 -18.21 -14.69 10.42
CA SER A 50 -18.81 -13.81 9.44
C SER A 50 -17.73 -13.36 8.46
N ALA A 51 -17.89 -13.74 7.19
CA ALA A 51 -16.98 -13.33 6.15
C ALA A 51 -16.87 -11.80 6.14
N THR A 52 -15.64 -11.30 6.11
CA THR A 52 -15.37 -9.87 6.07
C THR A 52 -15.11 -9.46 4.63
N ARG A 53 -15.75 -8.39 4.18
CA ARG A 53 -15.56 -7.85 2.83
C ARG A 53 -14.68 -6.62 2.88
N TYR A 54 -13.64 -6.61 2.06
CA TYR A 54 -12.73 -5.50 1.87
C TYR A 54 -12.96 -4.86 0.51
N VAL A 55 -13.07 -3.54 0.47
CA VAL A 55 -13.10 -2.77 -0.76
C VAL A 55 -11.75 -2.08 -0.90
N LEU A 56 -11.07 -2.28 -2.02
CA LEU A 56 -9.74 -1.72 -2.26
C LEU A 56 -9.48 -1.52 -3.75
N ASP A 57 -8.57 -0.61 -4.07
CA ASP A 57 -8.06 -0.45 -5.43
C ASP A 57 -6.77 -1.26 -5.61
N ALA A 58 -6.67 -1.95 -6.75
CA ALA A 58 -5.48 -2.72 -7.13
C ALA A 58 -5.34 -2.80 -8.64
N CYS A 59 -4.17 -3.19 -9.14
CA CYS A 59 -3.96 -3.35 -10.58
C CYS A 59 -4.33 -4.76 -11.09
N SER A 60 -4.42 -5.76 -10.20
CA SER A 60 -4.81 -7.13 -10.52
C SER A 60 -5.56 -7.81 -9.37
N THR A 61 -6.27 -8.89 -9.69
CA THR A 61 -7.00 -9.72 -8.73
C THR A 61 -6.08 -10.28 -7.64
N GLU A 62 -4.90 -10.76 -8.02
CA GLU A 62 -3.92 -11.37 -7.10
C GLU A 62 -3.42 -10.34 -6.09
N LYS A 63 -3.16 -9.10 -6.55
CA LYS A 63 -2.77 -8.01 -5.65
C LYS A 63 -3.91 -7.61 -4.72
N ALA A 64 -5.14 -7.54 -5.23
CA ALA A 64 -6.31 -7.26 -4.40
C ALA A 64 -6.49 -8.32 -3.30
N TRP A 65 -6.35 -9.60 -3.65
CA TRP A 65 -6.47 -10.72 -2.72
C TRP A 65 -5.37 -10.70 -1.66
N ALA A 66 -4.11 -10.50 -2.07
CA ALA A 66 -2.98 -10.42 -1.15
C ALA A 66 -3.12 -9.25 -0.16
N ALA A 67 -3.54 -8.08 -0.63
CA ALA A 67 -3.73 -6.91 0.22
C ALA A 67 -4.87 -7.11 1.24
N ALA A 68 -6.02 -7.62 0.79
CA ALA A 68 -7.15 -7.92 1.67
C ALA A 68 -6.79 -8.99 2.73
N LEU A 69 -6.06 -10.04 2.35
CA LEU A 69 -5.56 -11.05 3.28
C LEU A 69 -4.60 -10.45 4.30
N ALA A 70 -3.59 -9.70 3.85
CA ALA A 70 -2.62 -9.07 4.74
C ALA A 70 -3.30 -8.14 5.75
N TRP A 71 -4.31 -7.39 5.30
CA TRP A 71 -5.11 -6.55 6.18
C TRP A 71 -5.90 -7.36 7.22
N HIS A 72 -6.59 -8.41 6.77
CA HIS A 72 -7.36 -9.28 7.65
C HIS A 72 -6.47 -9.97 8.69
N MET A 73 -5.32 -10.52 8.26
CA MET A 73 -4.36 -11.17 9.16
C MET A 73 -3.83 -10.23 10.24
N ALA A 74 -3.53 -8.97 9.86
CA ALA A 74 -3.06 -7.97 10.79
C ALA A 74 -4.17 -7.51 11.75
N GLY A 75 -5.40 -7.32 11.25
CA GLY A 75 -6.53 -6.85 12.05
C GLY A 75 -7.07 -7.89 13.04
N GLU A 76 -7.13 -9.15 12.63
CA GLU A 76 -7.65 -10.26 13.43
C GLU A 76 -6.54 -11.04 14.15
N GLU A 77 -5.28 -10.57 14.04
CA GLU A 77 -4.08 -11.21 14.61
C GLU A 77 -3.96 -12.73 14.30
N THR A 78 -4.48 -13.15 13.15
CA THR A 78 -4.52 -14.56 12.74
C THR A 78 -3.92 -14.75 11.35
N PRO A 79 -2.89 -15.60 11.18
CA PRO A 79 -2.37 -15.94 9.87
C PRO A 79 -3.27 -16.94 9.12
N ASP A 80 -4.27 -17.50 9.79
CA ASP A 80 -5.09 -18.57 9.28
C ASP A 80 -6.41 -18.04 8.71
N CYS A 81 -6.34 -17.48 7.51
CA CYS A 81 -7.48 -16.95 6.77
C CYS A 81 -7.35 -17.22 5.27
N TYR A 82 -8.46 -17.10 4.53
CA TYR A 82 -8.49 -17.38 3.09
C TYR A 82 -9.51 -16.49 2.36
N VAL A 83 -9.26 -16.27 1.07
CA VAL A 83 -10.18 -15.56 0.19
C VAL A 83 -11.28 -16.51 -0.28
N VAL A 84 -12.53 -16.04 -0.23
CA VAL A 84 -13.70 -16.72 -0.76
C VAL A 84 -13.90 -16.24 -2.20
N ALA A 85 -13.34 -16.98 -3.15
CA ALA A 85 -13.22 -16.55 -4.55
C ALA A 85 -14.57 -16.35 -5.24
N ASP A 86 -15.58 -17.17 -4.93
CA ASP A 86 -16.94 -17.06 -5.46
C ASP A 86 -17.73 -15.86 -4.91
N GLU A 87 -17.30 -15.31 -3.77
CA GLU A 87 -17.84 -14.08 -3.19
C GLU A 87 -16.96 -12.83 -3.46
N SER A 88 -15.90 -12.97 -4.25
CA SER A 88 -14.95 -11.89 -4.56
C SER A 88 -15.04 -11.49 -6.04
N TYR A 89 -14.99 -10.20 -6.32
CA TYR A 89 -15.15 -9.68 -7.68
C TYR A 89 -14.47 -8.33 -7.90
N GLU A 90 -14.20 -8.05 -9.17
CA GLU A 90 -13.79 -6.71 -9.61
C GLU A 90 -15.00 -5.78 -9.62
N GLY A 91 -14.87 -4.61 -8.99
CA GLY A 91 -15.93 -3.62 -8.83
C GLY A 91 -16.27 -3.30 -7.37
N LEU A 92 -17.15 -2.31 -7.22
CA LEU A 92 -17.70 -1.89 -5.93
C LEU A 92 -18.88 -2.79 -5.52
N PRO A 93 -19.19 -2.87 -4.22
CA PRO A 93 -20.35 -3.61 -3.72
C PRO A 93 -21.65 -3.15 -4.40
N GLN A 94 -22.42 -4.07 -4.97
CA GLN A 94 -23.72 -3.76 -5.56
C GLN A 94 -24.84 -3.86 -4.50
N GLY A 95 -25.41 -2.71 -4.11
CA GLY A 95 -26.59 -2.66 -3.22
C GLY A 95 -26.29 -2.76 -1.71
N GLN A 96 -27.35 -2.82 -0.91
CA GLN A 96 -27.27 -3.09 0.53
C GLN A 96 -27.06 -4.59 0.76
N HIS A 97 -25.81 -5.05 0.67
CA HIS A 97 -25.48 -6.40 1.13
C HIS A 97 -25.55 -6.45 2.67
N GLU A 98 -26.13 -7.52 3.22
CA GLU A 98 -26.35 -7.73 4.65
C GLU A 98 -25.05 -7.76 5.48
N LEU A 99 -23.92 -8.03 4.83
CA LEU A 99 -22.59 -7.99 5.41
C LEU A 99 -21.99 -6.60 5.16
N GLY A 100 -21.72 -5.85 6.23
CA GLY A 100 -20.96 -4.60 6.16
C GLY A 100 -19.60 -4.82 5.47
N HIS A 101 -19.04 -3.73 4.92
CA HIS A 101 -17.75 -3.76 4.24
C HIS A 101 -16.74 -2.84 4.93
N VAL A 102 -15.47 -3.21 4.86
CA VAL A 102 -14.33 -2.39 5.28
C VAL A 102 -13.73 -1.77 4.03
N ASP A 103 -13.80 -0.45 3.91
CA ASP A 103 -13.19 0.29 2.81
C ASP A 103 -11.73 0.60 3.13
N LEU A 104 -10.80 -0.03 2.40
CA LEU A 104 -9.36 0.13 2.57
C LEU A 104 -8.78 1.24 1.68
N ARG A 105 -9.56 1.80 0.75
CA ARG A 105 -9.07 2.84 -0.17
C ARG A 105 -8.51 4.06 0.56
N PRO A 106 -9.17 4.61 1.61
CA PRO A 106 -8.60 5.75 2.35
C PRO A 106 -7.25 5.44 3.00
N GLU A 107 -7.06 4.20 3.49
CA GLU A 107 -5.80 3.79 4.08
C GLU A 107 -4.71 3.55 3.01
N HIS A 108 -5.06 3.00 1.86
CA HIS A 108 -4.15 2.88 0.73
C HIS A 108 -3.68 4.26 0.25
N GLU A 109 -4.60 5.22 0.12
CA GLU A 109 -4.27 6.62 -0.20
C GLU A 109 -3.36 7.23 0.87
N ARG A 110 -3.65 6.99 2.16
CA ARG A 110 -2.82 7.49 3.27
C ARG A 110 -1.41 6.92 3.20
N ARG A 111 -1.26 5.61 3.00
CA ARG A 111 0.06 4.94 2.89
C ARG A 111 0.84 5.43 1.70
N ARG A 112 0.19 5.56 0.54
CA ARG A 112 0.81 6.14 -0.66
C ARG A 112 1.31 7.56 -0.41
N GLY A 113 0.50 8.39 0.25
CA GLY A 113 0.92 9.74 0.64
C GLY A 113 2.12 9.73 1.60
N LEU A 114 2.21 8.77 2.52
CA LEU A 114 3.37 8.61 3.39
C LEU A 114 4.63 8.18 2.63
N ASP A 115 4.50 7.28 1.66
CA ASP A 115 5.61 6.83 0.81
C ASP A 115 6.11 7.99 -0.07
N GLU A 116 5.21 8.73 -0.71
CA GLU A 116 5.54 9.92 -1.50
C GLU A 116 6.25 10.99 -0.65
N LEU A 117 5.80 11.20 0.59
CA LEU A 117 6.48 12.10 1.53
C LEU A 117 7.88 11.61 1.93
N ALA A 118 8.07 10.30 2.09
CA ALA A 118 9.37 9.73 2.42
C ALA A 118 10.36 9.91 1.26
N ASP A 119 9.89 9.73 0.02
CA ASP A 119 10.66 9.98 -1.19
C ASP A 119 11.02 11.47 -1.33
N ASP A 120 10.05 12.36 -1.17
CA ASP A 120 10.26 13.82 -1.20
C ASP A 120 11.26 14.27 -0.11
N ALA A 121 11.15 13.72 1.09
CA ALA A 121 12.09 14.00 2.19
C ALA A 121 13.51 13.51 1.86
N THR A 122 13.62 12.33 1.25
CA THR A 122 14.92 11.77 0.82
C THR A 122 15.55 12.62 -0.27
N GLU A 123 14.77 13.06 -1.26
CA GLU A 123 15.26 13.97 -2.32
C GLU A 123 15.66 15.33 -1.73
N LEU A 124 14.90 15.87 -0.79
CA LEU A 124 15.20 17.13 -0.12
C LEU A 124 16.52 17.04 0.66
N LEU A 125 16.74 15.95 1.41
CA LEU A 125 17.99 15.68 2.12
C LEU A 125 19.18 15.54 1.16
N GLY A 126 19.01 14.77 0.08
CA GLY A 126 20.06 14.62 -0.93
C GLY A 126 20.46 15.94 -1.59
N ARG A 127 19.49 16.80 -1.90
CA ARG A 127 19.74 18.15 -2.43
C ARG A 127 20.40 19.06 -1.39
N TYR A 128 19.97 18.99 -0.13
CA TYR A 128 20.58 19.74 0.97
C TYR A 128 22.06 19.36 1.14
N ASP A 129 22.36 18.08 1.24
CA ASP A 129 23.73 17.58 1.40
C ASP A 129 24.60 17.92 0.20
N GLY A 130 24.06 17.78 -1.02
CA GLY A 130 24.75 18.14 -2.24
C GLY A 130 25.11 19.62 -2.31
N LEU A 131 24.18 20.53 -1.98
CA LEU A 131 24.42 21.97 -2.01
C LEU A 131 25.28 22.46 -0.84
N THR A 132 25.00 22.00 0.38
CA THR A 132 25.80 22.38 1.56
C THR A 132 27.21 21.82 1.53
N GLY A 133 27.40 20.66 0.91
CA GLY A 133 28.71 20.09 0.60
C GLY A 133 29.58 21.04 -0.24
N THR A 134 29.00 21.87 -1.11
CA THR A 134 29.78 22.84 -1.90
C THR A 134 30.33 24.02 -1.10
N TYR A 135 29.74 24.29 0.08
CA TYR A 135 30.13 25.37 0.97
C TYR A 135 31.01 24.90 2.14
N THR A 136 31.26 23.60 2.26
CA THR A 136 32.08 23.02 3.34
C THR A 136 33.44 22.59 2.80
N ARG A 137 34.50 22.79 3.57
CA ARG A 137 35.82 22.24 3.25
C ARG A 137 35.94 20.81 3.76
N GLY A 138 37.03 20.13 3.40
CA GLY A 138 37.29 18.74 3.81
C GLY A 138 37.38 18.50 5.33
N ASP A 139 37.41 19.56 6.15
CA ASP A 139 37.33 19.53 7.61
C ASP A 139 35.90 19.78 8.16
N GLY A 140 34.90 19.88 7.28
CA GLY A 140 33.50 20.16 7.63
C GLY A 140 33.23 21.62 8.00
N ARG A 141 34.20 22.53 7.88
CA ARG A 141 34.01 23.94 8.21
C ARG A 141 33.52 24.74 7.00
N VAL A 142 32.61 25.67 7.25
CA VAL A 142 32.17 26.67 6.28
C VAL A 142 33.08 27.90 6.40
N PRO A 143 33.76 28.33 5.33
CA PRO A 143 34.55 29.55 5.33
C PRO A 143 33.68 30.79 5.57
N PRO A 144 34.21 31.85 6.24
CA PRO A 144 33.45 33.07 6.52
C PRO A 144 32.82 33.71 5.27
N GLU A 145 33.51 33.66 4.13
CA GLU A 145 33.04 34.18 2.84
C GLU A 145 31.81 33.45 2.28
N TRP A 146 31.52 32.23 2.72
CA TRP A 146 30.38 31.43 2.28
C TRP A 146 29.30 31.27 3.36
N GLN A 147 29.53 31.81 4.56
CA GLN A 147 28.64 31.64 5.70
C GLN A 147 27.22 32.14 5.40
N GLU A 148 27.09 33.31 4.79
CA GLU A 148 25.78 33.87 4.44
C GLU A 148 25.03 33.02 3.41
N ALA A 149 25.73 32.53 2.38
CA ALA A 149 25.14 31.66 1.36
C ALA A 149 24.71 30.31 1.97
N TYR A 150 25.55 29.71 2.81
CA TYR A 150 25.24 28.48 3.53
C TYR A 150 24.01 28.63 4.42
N ASP A 151 23.93 29.72 5.21
CA ASP A 151 22.81 29.99 6.11
C ASP A 151 21.50 30.27 5.36
N ASN A 152 21.58 30.92 4.20
CA ASN A 152 20.43 31.15 3.32
C ASN A 152 19.93 29.83 2.70
N THR A 153 20.84 28.98 2.21
CA THR A 153 20.50 27.64 1.71
C THR A 153 19.83 26.83 2.82
N ARG A 154 20.44 26.75 4.00
CA ARG A 154 19.87 26.04 5.16
C ARG A 154 18.47 26.55 5.53
N ARG A 155 18.25 27.87 5.52
CA ARG A 155 16.93 28.46 5.78
C ARG A 155 15.89 28.08 4.72
N SER A 156 16.26 28.04 3.44
CA SER A 156 15.36 27.61 2.37
C SER A 156 14.93 26.15 2.56
N PHE A 157 15.90 25.26 2.77
CA PHE A 157 15.62 23.84 2.98
C PHE A 157 14.83 23.58 4.26
N TRP A 158 15.04 24.37 5.31
CA TRP A 158 14.24 24.29 6.53
C TRP A 158 12.76 24.65 6.28
N ARG A 159 12.50 25.70 5.49
CA ARG A 159 11.13 26.07 5.10
C ARG A 159 10.47 24.96 4.29
N ASP A 160 11.19 24.39 3.34
CA ASP A 160 10.66 23.36 2.44
C ASP A 160 10.42 22.05 3.22
N GLY A 161 11.34 21.67 4.11
CA GLY A 161 11.19 20.53 5.02
C GLY A 161 10.04 20.72 6.03
N TRP A 162 9.78 21.95 6.48
CA TRP A 162 8.60 22.24 7.31
C TRP A 162 7.30 22.00 6.56
N GLY A 163 7.29 22.22 5.24
CA GLY A 163 6.17 21.84 4.37
C GLY A 163 5.86 20.34 4.44
N LEU A 164 6.89 19.49 4.35
CA LEU A 164 6.75 18.03 4.44
C LEU A 164 6.25 17.59 5.83
N VAL A 165 6.76 18.20 6.91
CA VAL A 165 6.29 17.91 8.29
C VAL A 165 4.80 18.20 8.45
N ARG A 166 4.30 19.30 7.86
CA ARG A 166 2.87 19.63 7.90
C ARG A 166 2.01 18.63 7.13
N GLN A 167 2.49 18.15 5.99
CA GLN A 167 1.80 17.13 5.21
C GLN A 167 1.77 15.79 5.94
N LEU A 168 2.90 15.39 6.56
CA LEU A 168 2.97 14.21 7.42
C LEU A 168 1.94 14.28 8.56
N ALA A 169 1.87 15.43 9.25
CA ALA A 169 0.88 15.64 10.31
C ALA A 169 -0.57 15.53 9.81
N SER A 170 -0.85 15.98 8.57
CA SER A 170 -2.19 15.85 7.99
C SER A 170 -2.58 14.41 7.63
N LEU A 171 -1.60 13.55 7.35
CA LEU A 171 -1.82 12.13 7.04
C LEU A 171 -1.84 11.23 8.28
N ASP A 172 -1.21 11.64 9.39
CA ASP A 172 -1.19 10.86 10.63
C ASP A 172 -2.50 10.97 11.45
N GLY A 173 -3.42 11.86 11.06
CA GLY A 173 -4.78 11.91 11.58
C GLY A 173 -4.90 12.27 13.07
N ARG A 174 -3.91 12.96 13.65
CA ARG A 174 -3.93 13.48 15.02
C ARG A 174 -4.32 14.95 15.11
#